data_AF-I4B9K8-F1
#
_entry.id   AF-I4B9K8-F1
#
_cell.length_a   1.000
_cell.length_b   1.000
_cell.length_c   1.000
_cell.angle_alpha   90.00
_cell.angle_beta   90.00
_cell.angle_gamma   90.00
#
_symmetry.space_group_name_H-M   'P 1'
#
loop_
_entity.id
_entity.type
_entity.pdbx_description
1 polymer ?
#
loop_
_entity_poly.entity_id
_entity_poly.type
_entity_poly.pdbx_seq_one_letter_code
_entity_poly.pdbx_strand_id
1 'polypeptide(L)'
;MVGLGYASENICILNACIEVAQTVFLALYMKKHTKAALVILGFNVMANIMSIDKTEKGIIGRTTENGRPVIWKFINEIPNDAKRRKLPWLTVISWKYDGDSNNGMPSKDVNDQMIRLEETIEQRLEKKGFCEHANSRTGNNLKEFVYYIANREQFMARFNEALTEHPAYPIEINFYEDPEWKEFASLINDFGGAQNLKKGQKSKSKN
;
A
#
# COMPACT_ATOMS: atom_id res chain seq x y z
N MET A 1 -41.47 7.28 -3.96
CA MET A 1 -40.04 7.34 -4.34
C MET A 1 -39.46 8.58 -3.70
N VAL A 2 -38.69 8.43 -2.63
CA VAL A 2 -38.12 9.55 -1.86
C VAL A 2 -36.63 9.27 -1.65
N GLY A 3 -35.80 10.25 -1.99
CA GLY A 3 -34.59 10.59 -1.23
C GLY A 3 -33.28 9.88 -1.58
N LEU A 4 -32.61 10.30 -2.66
CA LEU A 4 -31.14 10.33 -2.70
C LEU A 4 -30.73 11.79 -2.92
N GLY A 5 -30.30 12.46 -1.85
CA GLY A 5 -29.88 13.87 -1.93
C GLY A 5 -29.61 14.58 -0.60
N TYR A 6 -29.18 13.90 0.47
CA TYR A 6 -29.01 14.54 1.79
C TYR A 6 -27.63 14.36 2.46
N ALA A 7 -26.65 13.74 1.80
CA ALA A 7 -25.35 13.45 2.43
C ALA A 7 -24.21 14.42 2.06
N SER A 8 -24.25 15.10 0.90
CA SER A 8 -23.17 16.01 0.49
C SER A 8 -23.31 17.43 1.04
N GLU A 9 -24.53 17.91 1.32
CA GLU A 9 -24.75 19.26 1.84
C GLU A 9 -24.36 19.38 3.32
N ASN A 10 -24.55 18.32 4.11
CA ASN A 10 -24.25 18.32 5.55
C ASN A 10 -22.75 18.39 5.86
N ILE A 11 -21.89 17.84 4.99
CA ILE A 11 -20.43 17.92 5.16
C ILE A 11 -19.92 19.32 4.79
N CYS A 12 -20.49 19.95 3.75
CA CYS A 12 -20.16 21.33 3.40
C CYS A 12 -20.57 22.33 4.50
N ILE A 13 -21.75 22.14 5.13
CA ILE A 13 -22.21 23.01 6.21
C ILE A 13 -21.37 22.83 7.47
N LEU A 14 -20.95 21.59 7.80
CA LEU A 14 -20.09 21.34 8.96
C LEU A 14 -18.70 21.98 8.78
N ASN A 15 -18.11 21.87 7.59
CA ASN A 15 -16.81 22.48 7.28
C ASN A 15 -16.89 24.01 7.26
N ALA A 16 -17.94 24.60 6.69
CA ALA A 16 -18.14 26.05 6.72
C ALA A 16 -18.38 26.59 8.14
N CYS A 17 -19.12 25.86 8.98
CA CYS A 17 -19.31 26.23 10.39
C CYS A 17 -18.00 26.16 11.20
N ILE A 18 -17.12 25.20 10.93
CA ILE A 18 -15.81 25.11 11.57
C ILE A 18 -14.92 26.29 11.18
N GLU A 19 -14.92 26.68 9.90
CA GLU A 19 -14.09 27.78 9.37
C GLU A 19 -14.52 29.15 9.93
N VAL A 20 -15.83 29.38 10.04
CA VAL A 20 -16.38 30.60 10.66
C VAL A 20 -16.11 30.62 12.17
N ALA A 21 -16.26 29.49 12.86
CA ALA A 21 -15.97 29.38 14.30
C ALA A 21 -14.49 29.63 14.61
N GLN A 22 -13.58 29.09 13.79
CA GLN A 22 -12.13 29.30 13.91
C GLN A 22 -11.77 30.77 13.68
N THR A 23 -12.38 31.43 12.69
CA THR A 23 -12.10 32.84 12.37
C THR A 23 -12.59 33.79 13.46
N VAL A 24 -13.79 33.55 14.01
CA VAL A 24 -14.34 34.36 15.11
C VAL A 24 -13.54 34.17 16.40
N PHE A 25 -13.12 32.93 16.71
CA PHE A 25 -12.26 32.66 17.87
C PHE A 25 -10.90 33.35 17.74
N LEU A 26 -10.29 33.32 16.56
CA LEU A 26 -9.03 34.02 16.29
C LEU A 26 -9.20 35.54 16.42
N ALA A 27 -10.27 36.12 15.87
CA ALA A 27 -10.53 37.56 15.94
C ALA A 27 -10.77 38.06 17.37
N LEU A 28 -11.52 37.29 18.18
CA LEU A 28 -11.77 37.60 19.59
C LEU A 28 -10.50 37.45 20.43
N TYR A 29 -9.67 36.45 20.14
CA TYR A 29 -8.39 36.23 20.81
C TYR A 29 -7.38 37.35 20.51
N MET A 30 -7.30 37.80 19.26
CA MET A 30 -6.42 38.89 18.83
C MET A 30 -6.84 40.27 19.38
N LYS A 31 -8.12 40.47 19.69
CA LYS A 31 -8.64 41.73 20.27
C LYS A 31 -8.33 41.88 21.77
N LYS A 32 -8.07 40.77 22.48
CA LYS A 32 -7.89 40.74 23.94
C LYS A 32 -6.42 40.79 24.39
N HIS A 33 -5.46 40.45 23.53
CA HIS A 33 -4.05 40.31 23.93
C HIS A 33 -3.06 40.96 22.93
N THR A 34 -3.02 42.29 22.88
CA THR A 34 -2.15 43.10 21.99
C THR A 34 -0.66 43.09 22.32
N LYS A 35 -0.17 42.22 23.23
CA LYS A 35 1.27 42.11 23.56
C LYS A 35 1.85 40.69 23.51
N ALA A 36 1.07 39.67 23.13
CA ALA A 36 1.53 38.28 23.10
C ALA A 36 1.52 37.65 21.69
N ALA A 37 1.50 38.47 20.64
CA ALA A 37 1.34 37.99 19.26
C ALA A 37 2.58 37.31 18.64
N LEU A 38 3.72 37.21 19.33
CA LEU A 38 4.96 36.69 18.74
C LEU A 38 5.20 35.19 18.96
N VAL A 39 4.36 34.46 19.71
CA VAL A 39 4.66 33.05 20.07
C VAL A 39 3.74 32.02 19.40
N ILE A 40 2.60 32.41 18.83
CA ILE A 40 1.56 31.44 18.41
C ILE A 40 1.52 31.17 16.89
N LEU A 41 2.23 31.97 16.08
CA LEU A 41 2.36 31.71 14.64
C LEU A 41 3.28 30.51 14.31
N GLY A 42 3.99 29.96 15.30
CA GLY A 42 4.88 28.79 15.11
C GLY A 42 4.21 27.42 15.27
N PHE A 43 3.03 27.32 15.88
CA PHE A 43 2.45 26.02 16.24
C PHE A 43 1.45 25.45 15.22
N ASN A 44 0.78 26.30 14.43
CA ASN A 44 -0.27 25.83 13.52
C ASN A 44 0.23 25.39 12.13
N VAL A 45 1.48 25.70 11.77
CA VAL A 45 2.07 25.25 10.49
C VAL A 45 2.73 23.87 10.63
N MET A 46 3.14 23.46 11.83
CA MET A 46 3.85 22.19 12.02
C MET A 46 2.92 20.96 11.99
N ALA A 47 1.64 21.11 12.36
CA ALA A 47 0.68 20.00 12.35
C ALA A 47 0.21 19.59 10.94
N ASN A 48 0.21 20.52 9.97
CA ASN A 48 -0.15 20.23 8.58
C ASN A 48 1.03 19.73 7.73
N ILE A 49 2.27 19.80 8.23
CA ILE A 49 3.46 19.32 7.51
C ILE A 49 3.79 17.85 7.85
N MET A 50 3.25 17.28 8.94
CA MET A 50 3.54 15.89 9.35
C MET A 50 2.72 14.80 8.62
N SER A 51 1.98 15.13 7.57
CA SER A 51 1.25 14.13 6.76
C SER A 51 1.83 13.92 5.37
N ILE A 52 2.99 14.49 5.06
CA ILE A 52 3.75 14.18 3.85
C ILE A 52 4.91 13.26 4.22
N ASP A 53 4.60 12.03 4.64
CA ASP A 53 5.57 10.94 4.57
C ASP A 53 4.87 9.61 4.27
N LYS A 54 4.73 9.32 2.98
CA LYS A 54 4.80 7.95 2.47
C LYS A 54 5.10 7.99 0.97
N THR A 55 6.28 8.47 0.57
CA THR A 55 6.77 8.11 -0.76
C THR A 55 7.33 6.69 -0.70
N GLU A 56 6.45 5.70 -0.71
CA GLU A 56 6.87 4.32 -0.93
C GLU A 56 7.33 4.17 -2.39
N LYS A 57 8.62 4.40 -2.59
CA LYS A 57 9.31 4.17 -3.87
C LYS A 57 9.46 2.66 -4.10
N GLY A 58 8.36 1.97 -4.38
CA GLY A 58 8.40 0.58 -4.84
C GLY A 58 9.12 0.47 -6.19
N ILE A 59 9.91 -0.59 -6.39
CA ILE A 59 10.48 -0.93 -7.70
C ILE A 59 9.41 -1.65 -8.52
N ILE A 60 9.31 -1.31 -9.81
CA ILE A 60 8.57 -2.10 -10.78
C ILE A 60 9.54 -2.96 -11.62
N GLY A 61 9.33 -4.28 -11.58
CA GLY A 61 10.02 -5.27 -12.39
C GLY A 61 9.10 -5.83 -13.48
N ARG A 62 9.69 -6.37 -14.55
CA ARG A 62 8.96 -7.10 -15.59
C ARG A 62 9.71 -8.36 -15.97
N THR A 63 9.01 -9.49 -15.94
CA THR A 63 9.48 -10.79 -16.42
C THR A 63 8.51 -11.32 -17.47
N THR A 64 8.84 -12.48 -18.05
CA THR A 64 7.97 -13.21 -18.96
C THR A 64 7.87 -14.65 -18.47
N GLU A 65 6.65 -15.15 -18.32
CA GLU A 65 6.34 -16.53 -17.96
C GLU A 65 5.42 -17.11 -19.03
N ASN A 66 5.72 -18.30 -19.55
CA ASN A 66 4.91 -18.93 -20.62
C ASN A 66 4.67 -18.02 -21.84
N GLY A 67 5.63 -17.16 -22.17
CA GLY A 67 5.50 -16.18 -23.26
C GLY A 67 4.62 -14.98 -22.94
N ARG A 68 4.03 -14.91 -21.74
CA ARG A 68 3.16 -13.81 -21.27
C ARG A 68 3.89 -12.90 -20.28
N PRO A 69 3.64 -11.59 -20.30
CA PRO A 69 4.27 -10.65 -19.38
C PRO A 69 3.80 -10.86 -17.94
N VAL A 70 4.72 -10.65 -17.00
CA VAL A 70 4.43 -10.56 -15.55
C VAL A 70 5.06 -9.30 -15.00
N ILE A 71 4.25 -8.49 -14.33
CA ILE A 71 4.65 -7.23 -13.71
C ILE A 71 4.81 -7.48 -12.21
N TRP A 72 5.96 -7.06 -11.67
CA TRP A 72 6.29 -7.16 -10.25
C TRP A 72 6.36 -5.77 -9.63
N LYS A 73 5.83 -5.62 -8.42
CA LYS A 73 5.98 -4.45 -7.55
C LYS A 73 6.60 -4.93 -6.25
N PHE A 74 7.71 -4.34 -5.80
CA PHE A 74 8.35 -4.76 -4.55
C PHE A 74 9.04 -3.59 -3.85
N ILE A 75 9.24 -3.71 -2.54
CA ILE A 75 9.99 -2.71 -1.77
C ILE A 75 11.48 -2.76 -2.15
N ASN A 76 12.15 -1.60 -2.15
CA ASN A 76 13.52 -1.49 -2.67
C ASN A 76 14.60 -2.05 -1.73
N GLU A 77 14.26 -2.36 -0.47
CA GLU A 77 15.24 -2.71 0.55
C GLU A 77 14.75 -3.85 1.44
N ILE A 78 15.66 -4.77 1.76
CA ILE A 78 15.41 -5.82 2.76
C ILE A 78 15.42 -5.15 4.14
N PRO A 79 14.37 -5.32 4.96
CA PRO A 79 14.36 -4.78 6.32
C PRO A 79 15.53 -5.30 7.15
N ASN A 80 15.99 -4.52 8.13
CA ASN A 80 17.03 -4.96 9.06
C ASN A 80 16.61 -6.20 9.88
N ASP A 81 17.59 -6.92 10.44
CA ASP A 81 17.36 -8.18 11.14
C ASP A 81 16.37 -8.05 12.32
N ALA A 82 16.38 -6.92 13.01
CA ALA A 82 15.47 -6.69 14.14
C ALA A 82 14.01 -6.60 13.70
N LYS A 83 13.73 -6.09 12.49
CA LYS A 83 12.40 -6.09 11.88
C LYS A 83 12.05 -7.48 11.33
N ARG A 84 12.98 -8.14 10.62
CA ARG A 84 12.74 -9.49 10.06
C ARG A 84 12.36 -10.52 11.12
N ARG A 85 13.08 -10.55 12.25
CA ARG A 85 12.78 -11.46 13.37
C ARG A 85 11.39 -11.30 13.99
N LYS A 86 10.74 -10.15 13.82
CA LYS A 86 9.37 -9.91 14.31
C LYS A 86 8.29 -10.39 13.35
N LEU A 87 8.66 -10.73 12.11
CA LEU A 87 7.76 -11.05 11.02
C LEU A 87 8.20 -12.36 10.34
N PRO A 88 8.11 -13.50 11.03
CA PRO A 88 8.72 -14.74 10.56
C PRO A 88 7.87 -15.51 9.53
N TRP A 89 6.65 -15.06 9.25
CA TRP A 89 5.73 -15.76 8.37
C TRP A 89 5.61 -15.06 7.03
N LEU A 90 6.00 -15.72 5.96
CA LEU A 90 5.67 -15.35 4.59
C LEU A 90 4.22 -15.74 4.31
N THR A 91 3.41 -14.76 3.93
CA THR A 91 1.99 -14.92 3.61
C THR A 91 1.78 -14.60 2.15
N VAL A 92 1.26 -15.57 1.38
CA VAL A 92 0.97 -15.42 -0.05
C VAL A 92 -0.54 -15.47 -0.23
N ILE A 93 -1.11 -14.35 -0.68
CA ILE A 93 -2.51 -14.24 -1.08
C ILE A 93 -2.54 -14.32 -2.60
N SER A 94 -3.02 -15.44 -3.14
CA SER A 94 -3.10 -15.67 -4.58
C SER A 94 -4.52 -15.49 -5.10
N TRP A 95 -4.63 -14.94 -6.31
CA TRP A 95 -5.89 -14.70 -7.00
C TRP A 95 -5.73 -15.15 -8.45
N LYS A 96 -6.36 -16.26 -8.81
CA LYS A 96 -6.43 -16.76 -10.19
C LYS A 96 -7.56 -16.06 -10.95
N TYR A 97 -7.30 -15.64 -12.18
CA TYR A 97 -8.28 -14.95 -13.01
C TYR A 97 -8.13 -15.33 -14.48
N ASP A 98 -9.16 -15.09 -15.28
CA ASP A 98 -9.07 -15.20 -16.74
C ASP A 98 -8.48 -13.91 -17.33
N GLY A 99 -7.23 -14.01 -17.79
CA GLY A 99 -6.53 -12.97 -18.54
C GLY A 99 -6.18 -13.38 -19.96
N ASP A 100 -6.72 -14.48 -20.48
CA ASP A 100 -6.29 -15.05 -21.77
C ASP A 100 -6.53 -14.08 -22.94
N SER A 101 -7.64 -13.34 -22.89
CA SER A 101 -7.97 -12.29 -23.87
C SER A 101 -7.12 -11.02 -23.73
N ASN A 102 -6.35 -10.89 -22.65
CA ASN A 102 -5.53 -9.71 -22.34
C ASN A 102 -4.08 -10.10 -22.02
N ASN A 103 -3.54 -11.09 -22.73
CA ASN A 103 -2.14 -11.53 -22.63
C ASN A 103 -1.70 -11.88 -21.20
N GLY A 104 -2.58 -12.55 -20.45
CA GLY A 104 -2.36 -12.93 -19.07
C GLY A 104 -2.58 -11.83 -18.04
N MET A 105 -2.99 -10.62 -18.44
CA MET A 105 -3.31 -9.50 -17.54
C MET A 105 -4.80 -9.49 -17.19
N PRO A 106 -5.20 -8.98 -16.01
CA PRO A 106 -6.61 -8.93 -15.64
C PRO A 106 -7.38 -7.93 -16.52
N SER A 107 -8.69 -8.13 -16.65
CA SER A 107 -9.58 -7.09 -17.16
C SER A 107 -9.62 -5.89 -16.19
N LYS A 108 -10.13 -4.74 -16.64
CA LYS A 108 -10.25 -3.55 -15.78
C LYS A 108 -11.06 -3.84 -14.52
N ASP A 109 -12.22 -4.47 -14.65
CA ASP A 109 -13.12 -4.72 -13.52
C ASP A 109 -12.51 -5.68 -12.49
N VAL A 110 -11.77 -6.69 -12.95
CA VAL A 110 -11.03 -7.61 -12.08
C VAL A 110 -9.89 -6.87 -11.37
N ASN A 111 -9.13 -6.05 -12.12
CA ASN A 111 -8.05 -5.25 -11.55
C ASN A 111 -8.55 -4.25 -10.50
N ASP A 112 -9.70 -3.61 -10.73
CA ASP A 112 -10.31 -2.69 -9.75
C ASP A 112 -10.69 -3.43 -8.45
N GLN A 113 -11.09 -4.70 -8.51
CA GLN A 113 -11.33 -5.51 -7.31
C GLN A 113 -10.04 -5.88 -6.59
N MET A 114 -8.97 -6.22 -7.34
CA MET A 114 -7.65 -6.50 -6.78
C MET A 114 -7.06 -5.28 -6.08
N ILE A 115 -7.22 -4.08 -6.67
CA ILE A 115 -6.80 -2.81 -6.07
C ILE A 115 -7.55 -2.58 -4.76
N ARG A 116 -8.88 -2.74 -4.74
CA ARG A 116 -9.68 -2.59 -3.51
C ARG A 116 -9.21 -3.53 -2.40
N LEU A 117 -8.87 -4.78 -2.73
CA LEU A 117 -8.32 -5.73 -1.77
C LEU A 117 -6.94 -5.26 -1.24
N GLU A 118 -6.02 -4.88 -2.14
CA GLU A 118 -4.67 -4.38 -1.79
C GLU A 118 -4.76 -3.17 -0.85
N GLU A 119 -5.57 -2.17 -1.21
CA GLU A 119 -5.78 -0.95 -0.43
C GLU A 119 -6.36 -1.24 0.96
N THR A 120 -7.27 -2.22 1.06
CA THR A 120 -7.87 -2.58 2.35
C THR A 120 -6.87 -3.26 3.27
N ILE A 121 -6.02 -4.14 2.73
CA ILE A 121 -4.93 -4.76 3.50
C ILE A 121 -3.94 -3.69 3.96
N GLU A 122 -3.53 -2.78 3.06
CA GLU A 122 -2.62 -1.69 3.39
C GLU A 122 -3.20 -0.82 4.53
N GLN A 123 -4.45 -0.37 4.41
CA GLN A 123 -5.04 0.56 5.37
C GLN A 123 -5.36 -0.08 6.73
N ARG A 124 -5.77 -1.36 6.74
CA ARG A 124 -6.30 -2.01 7.96
C ARG A 124 -5.27 -2.89 8.65
N LEU A 125 -4.41 -3.57 7.89
CA LEU A 125 -3.51 -4.61 8.40
C LEU A 125 -2.05 -4.15 8.44
N GLU A 126 -1.56 -3.38 7.46
CA GLU A 126 -0.16 -2.95 7.45
C GLU A 126 0.12 -2.03 8.64
N LYS A 127 0.84 -2.59 9.60
CA LYS A 127 1.22 -1.93 10.84
C LYS A 127 2.62 -2.38 11.18
N LYS A 128 3.46 -1.41 11.55
CA LYS A 128 4.87 -1.64 11.88
C LYS A 128 5.03 -2.79 12.87
N GLY A 129 5.74 -3.83 12.45
CA GLY A 129 6.01 -5.00 13.29
C GLY A 129 4.86 -5.99 13.44
N PHE A 130 3.79 -5.87 12.63
CA PHE A 130 2.72 -6.86 12.56
C PHE A 130 2.53 -7.44 11.16
N CYS A 131 2.45 -6.59 10.13
CA CYS A 131 2.25 -6.97 8.74
C CYS A 131 2.97 -5.95 7.86
N GLU A 132 3.80 -6.42 6.94
CA GLU A 132 4.58 -5.59 6.03
C GLU A 132 4.50 -6.18 4.62
N HIS A 133 4.14 -5.36 3.64
CA HIS A 133 4.17 -5.76 2.23
C HIS A 133 5.62 -5.97 1.76
N ALA A 134 5.86 -7.09 1.08
CA ALA A 134 7.15 -7.39 0.47
C ALA A 134 7.10 -7.16 -1.04
N ASN A 135 6.18 -7.85 -1.71
CA ASN A 135 6.00 -7.74 -3.15
C ASN A 135 4.58 -8.12 -3.59
N SER A 136 4.23 -7.73 -4.80
CA SER A 136 3.10 -8.28 -5.52
C SER A 136 3.46 -8.51 -6.98
N ARG A 137 2.83 -9.50 -7.60
CA ARG A 137 2.97 -9.76 -9.04
C ARG A 137 1.62 -9.87 -9.72
N THR A 138 1.55 -9.40 -10.96
CA THR A 138 0.36 -9.48 -11.79
C THR A 138 0.76 -9.90 -13.19
N GLY A 139 0.19 -10.99 -13.68
CA GLY A 139 0.35 -11.45 -15.04
C GLY A 139 0.34 -12.96 -15.11
N ASN A 140 0.24 -13.49 -16.33
CA ASN A 140 0.09 -14.93 -16.57
C ASN A 140 -1.10 -15.54 -15.80
N ASN A 141 -2.27 -14.87 -15.83
CA ASN A 141 -3.54 -15.31 -15.21
C ASN A 141 -3.50 -15.41 -13.66
N LEU A 142 -2.51 -14.77 -13.04
CA LEU A 142 -2.28 -14.83 -11.60
C LEU A 142 -1.92 -13.45 -11.03
N LYS A 143 -2.52 -13.12 -9.89
CA LYS A 143 -2.13 -12.01 -9.02
C LYS A 143 -1.72 -12.61 -7.69
N GLU A 144 -0.57 -12.18 -7.16
CA GLU A 144 -0.14 -12.53 -5.82
C GLU A 144 0.20 -11.27 -5.05
N PHE A 145 -0.21 -11.24 -3.78
CA PHE A 145 0.23 -10.27 -2.79
C PHE A 145 1.02 -11.02 -1.72
N VAL A 146 2.22 -10.54 -1.44
CA VAL A 146 3.17 -11.19 -0.54
C VAL A 146 3.46 -10.27 0.63
N TYR A 147 3.13 -10.75 1.83
CA TYR A 147 3.30 -10.04 3.08
C TYR A 147 4.16 -10.87 4.05
N TYR A 148 4.97 -10.21 4.87
CA TYR A 148 5.53 -10.84 6.06
C TYR A 148 4.77 -10.40 7.30
N ILE A 149 4.38 -11.38 8.11
CA ILE A 149 3.49 -11.17 9.26
C ILE A 149 4.07 -11.74 10.55
N ALA A 150 3.64 -11.19 11.68
CA ALA A 150 4.08 -11.62 13.00
C ALA A 150 3.40 -12.92 13.47
N ASN A 151 2.11 -13.07 13.19
CA ASN A 151 1.29 -14.19 13.67
C ASN A 151 0.13 -14.48 12.71
N ARG A 152 -0.03 -15.75 12.30
CA ARG A 152 -1.02 -16.17 11.31
C ARG A 152 -2.46 -16.02 11.80
N GLU A 153 -2.73 -16.42 13.03
CA GLU A 153 -4.08 -16.45 13.59
C GLU A 153 -4.63 -15.02 13.76
N GLN A 154 -3.81 -14.10 14.29
CA GLN A 154 -4.15 -12.68 14.38
C GLN A 154 -4.28 -12.01 13.02
N PHE A 155 -3.43 -12.39 12.04
CA PHE A 155 -3.56 -11.91 10.68
C PHE A 155 -4.91 -12.32 10.08
N MET A 156 -5.27 -13.60 10.16
CA MET A 156 -6.56 -14.08 9.62
C MET A 156 -7.76 -13.45 10.33
N ALA A 157 -7.70 -13.26 11.64
CA ALA A 157 -8.77 -12.58 12.37
C ALA A 157 -8.97 -11.14 11.87
N ARG A 158 -7.89 -10.36 11.75
CA ARG A 158 -7.94 -8.98 11.25
C ARG A 158 -8.28 -8.89 9.76
N PHE A 159 -7.81 -9.85 8.97
CA PHE A 159 -8.11 -9.96 7.55
C PHE A 159 -9.61 -10.14 7.32
N ASN A 160 -10.21 -11.09 8.02
CA ASN A 160 -11.66 -11.33 7.95
C ASN A 160 -12.47 -10.14 8.47
N GLU A 161 -12.04 -9.54 9.59
CA GLU A 161 -12.67 -8.33 10.13
C GLU A 161 -12.64 -7.18 9.11
N ALA A 162 -11.47 -6.90 8.53
CA ALA A 162 -11.28 -5.83 7.55
C ALA A 162 -12.13 -6.00 6.28
N LEU A 163 -12.44 -7.24 5.90
CA LEU A 163 -13.20 -7.57 4.69
C LEU A 163 -14.67 -7.89 4.94
N THR A 164 -15.20 -7.64 6.14
CA THR A 164 -16.59 -7.99 6.50
C THR A 164 -17.63 -7.35 5.56
N GLU A 165 -17.37 -6.13 5.07
CA GLU A 165 -18.27 -5.39 4.18
C GLU A 165 -17.94 -5.57 2.68
N HIS A 166 -16.95 -6.42 2.37
CA HIS A 166 -16.50 -6.64 1.00
C HIS A 166 -17.25 -7.80 0.35
N PRO A 167 -17.36 -7.82 -1.00
CA PRO A 167 -17.74 -9.04 -1.70
C PRO A 167 -16.69 -10.13 -1.48
N ALA A 168 -17.12 -11.40 -1.58
CA ALA A 168 -16.20 -12.52 -1.50
C ALA A 168 -15.21 -12.48 -2.68
N TYR A 169 -13.92 -12.52 -2.36
CA TYR A 169 -12.86 -12.58 -3.35
C TYR A 169 -12.44 -14.03 -3.63
N PRO A 170 -12.15 -14.40 -4.90
CA PRO A 170 -11.70 -15.74 -5.26
C PRO A 170 -10.18 -15.89 -4.98
N ILE A 171 -9.82 -15.82 -3.69
CA ILE A 171 -8.44 -15.86 -3.24
C ILE A 171 -8.11 -17.15 -2.48
N GLU A 172 -6.85 -17.56 -2.53
CA GLU A 172 -6.27 -18.60 -1.67
C GLU A 172 -5.18 -17.93 -0.81
N ILE A 173 -5.10 -18.26 0.48
CA ILE A 173 -4.10 -17.70 1.41
C ILE A 173 -3.23 -18.85 1.93
N ASN A 174 -1.93 -18.75 1.71
CA ASN A 174 -0.95 -19.71 2.19
C ASN A 174 0.08 -19.04 3.10
N PHE A 175 0.56 -19.79 4.09
CA PHE A 175 1.54 -19.33 5.07
C PHE A 175 2.76 -20.24 5.07
N TYR A 176 3.94 -19.64 5.08
CA TYR A 176 5.23 -20.32 5.11
C TYR A 176 6.11 -19.70 6.19
N GLU A 177 6.91 -20.51 6.88
CA GLU A 177 7.93 -19.98 7.79
C GLU A 177 9.13 -19.51 6.96
N ASP A 178 9.48 -18.25 7.11
CA ASP A 178 10.66 -17.63 6.50
C ASP A 178 11.23 -16.51 7.40
N PRO A 179 11.75 -16.85 8.59
CA PRO A 179 12.25 -15.88 9.57
C PRO A 179 13.43 -15.04 9.08
N GLU A 180 14.12 -15.52 8.05
CA GLU A 180 15.29 -14.87 7.47
C GLU A 180 14.94 -14.01 6.24
N TRP A 181 13.69 -14.10 5.76
CA TRP A 181 13.21 -13.46 4.54
C TRP A 181 13.99 -13.90 3.29
N LYS A 182 14.33 -15.19 3.23
CA LYS A 182 15.09 -15.80 2.13
C LYS A 182 14.39 -15.64 0.80
N GLU A 183 13.07 -15.82 0.77
CA GLU A 183 12.28 -15.72 -0.46
C GLU A 183 12.38 -14.31 -1.06
N PHE A 184 12.18 -13.29 -0.22
CA PHE A 184 12.28 -11.90 -0.66
C PHE A 184 13.71 -11.49 -1.03
N ALA A 185 14.71 -11.98 -0.31
CA ALA A 185 16.11 -11.75 -0.66
C ALA A 185 16.48 -12.35 -2.02
N SER A 186 15.98 -13.56 -2.32
CA SER A 186 16.16 -14.19 -3.64
C SER A 186 15.55 -13.33 -4.75
N LEU A 187 14.31 -12.87 -4.56
CA LEU A 187 13.62 -12.00 -5.51
C LEU A 187 14.42 -10.72 -5.81
N ILE A 188 14.90 -10.01 -4.77
CA ILE A 188 15.72 -8.81 -4.96
C ILE A 188 17.01 -9.13 -5.73
N ASN A 189 17.66 -10.25 -5.43
CA ASN A 189 18.88 -10.66 -6.12
C ASN A 189 18.63 -10.95 -7.61
N ASP A 190 17.52 -11.59 -7.95
CA ASP A 190 17.17 -11.91 -9.34
C ASP A 190 16.92 -10.65 -10.16
N PHE A 191 16.20 -9.68 -9.59
CA PHE A 191 16.00 -8.38 -10.24
C PHE A 191 17.27 -7.52 -10.24
N GLY A 192 18.11 -7.59 -9.21
CA GLY A 192 19.41 -6.91 -9.16
C GLY A 192 20.41 -7.46 -10.18
N GLY A 193 20.47 -8.78 -10.33
CA GLY A 193 21.25 -9.48 -11.35
C GLY A 193 20.78 -9.15 -12.78
N ALA A 194 19.46 -9.09 -12.99
CA ALA A 194 18.87 -8.73 -14.28
C ALA A 194 19.21 -7.29 -14.73
N GLN A 195 19.32 -6.33 -13.80
CA GLN A 195 19.73 -4.96 -14.11
C GLN A 195 21.22 -4.88 -14.51
N ASN A 196 22.07 -5.72 -13.94
CA ASN A 196 23.49 -5.78 -14.28
C ASN A 196 23.75 -6.40 -15.66
N LEU A 197 22.95 -7.40 -16.07
CA LEU A 197 23.01 -7.99 -17.41
C LEU A 197 22.62 -6.99 -18.53
N LYS A 198 21.62 -6.13 -18.28
CA LYS A 198 21.24 -5.05 -19.23
C LYS A 198 22.31 -3.96 -19.38
N LYS A 199 23.09 -3.69 -18.33
CA LYS A 199 24.23 -2.75 -18.39
C LYS A 199 25.41 -3.33 -19.19
N GLY A 200 25.71 -4.62 -19.04
CA GLY A 200 26.79 -5.30 -19.77
C GLY A 200 26.53 -5.51 -21.28
N GLN A 201 25.26 -5.50 -21.71
CA GLN A 201 24.92 -5.57 -23.14
C GLN A 201 24.98 -4.20 -23.84
N LYS A 202 24.71 -3.09 -23.13
CA LYS A 202 24.87 -1.73 -23.69
C LYS A 202 26.33 -1.34 -23.94
N SER A 203 27.29 -1.93 -23.23
CA SER A 203 28.73 -1.65 -23.44
C SER A 203 29.38 -2.42 -24.59
N LYS A 204 28.69 -3.42 -25.18
CA LYS A 204 29.21 -4.22 -26.31
C LYS A 204 28.70 -3.79 -27.70
N SER A 205 27.83 -2.79 -27.79
CA SER A 205 27.27 -2.26 -29.05
C SER A 205 27.97 -0.99 -29.56
N LYS A 206 29.08 -0.60 -28.94
CA LYS A 206 30.01 0.41 -29.48
C LYS A 206 31.37 -0.23 -29.62
N ASN A 207 31.59 -0.86 -30.78
CA ASN A 207 32.88 -0.97 -31.47
C ASN A 207 32.60 -1.41 -32.90
#